data_AF-A0AAP0J4S1-F1
#
_entry.id   AF-A0AAP0J4S1-F1
#
_cell.length_a   1.000
_cell.length_b   1.000
_cell.length_c   1.000
_cell.angle_alpha   90.00
_cell.angle_beta   90.00
_cell.angle_gamma   90.00
#
_symmetry.space_group_name_H-M   'P 1'
#
loop_
_entity.id
_entity.type
_entity.pdbx_description
1 polymer ?
#
loop_
_entity_poly.entity_id
_entity_poly.type
_entity_poly.pdbx_seq_one_letter_code
_entity_poly.pdbx_strand_id
1 'polypeptide(L)'
;MLNYIGTDIASGPLWMEYITFLKALPATTAQEGSQRMTSIRKAYQRAIVTPTNHLEQLWRDYKNFENSVSRALVTYALEHMCSVDH
;
A
#
# COMPACT_ATOMS: atom_id res chain seq x y z
N MET A 1 -12.68 16.81 6.13
CA MET A 1 -11.46 17.59 5.87
C MET A 1 -10.49 16.96 4.84
N LEU A 2 -10.43 15.63 4.65
CA LEU A 2 -9.56 15.00 3.63
C LEU A 2 -9.99 15.19 2.15
N ASN A 3 -11.19 15.71 1.87
CA ASN A 3 -11.67 15.84 0.49
C ASN A 3 -11.09 17.05 -0.27
N TYR A 4 -10.57 18.06 0.43
CA TYR A 4 -10.03 19.28 -0.21
C TYR A 4 -8.54 19.19 -0.58
N ILE A 5 -7.81 18.23 -0.02
CA ILE A 5 -6.36 18.08 -0.26
C ILE A 5 -6.10 17.26 -1.54
N GLY A 6 -7.09 16.47 -1.99
CA GLY A 6 -7.00 15.66 -3.20
C GLY A 6 -7.18 16.41 -4.53
N THR A 7 -7.28 17.74 -4.51
CA THR A 7 -7.40 18.59 -5.72
C THR A 7 -6.17 19.46 -5.96
N ASP A 8 -5.19 19.45 -5.06
CA ASP A 8 -3.98 20.25 -5.19
C ASP A 8 -2.85 19.45 -5.85
N ILE A 9 -2.28 19.98 -6.93
CA ILE A 9 -1.18 19.37 -7.69
C ILE A 9 0.10 19.18 -6.86
N ALA A 10 0.25 19.96 -5.78
CA ALA A 10 1.33 19.89 -4.79
C ALA A 10 1.03 18.92 -3.64
N SER A 11 -0.09 18.18 -3.66
CA SER A 11 -0.41 17.17 -2.64
C SER A 11 0.43 15.89 -2.73
N GLY A 12 1.25 15.73 -3.78
CA GLY A 12 2.12 14.57 -3.99
C GLY A 12 2.98 14.20 -2.77
N PRO A 13 3.78 15.13 -2.21
CA PRO A 13 4.55 14.91 -0.98
C PRO A 13 3.71 14.50 0.23
N LEU A 14 2.53 15.11 0.42
CA LEU A 14 1.61 14.73 1.51
C LEU A 14 1.12 13.29 1.38
N TRP A 15 0.81 12.83 0.16
CA TRP A 15 0.47 11.43 -0.08
C TRP A 15 1.63 10.49 0.22
N MET A 16 2.86 10.86 -0.16
CA MET A 16 4.06 10.07 0.14
C MET A 16 4.34 9.97 1.64
N GLU A 17 4.23 11.08 2.38
CA GLU A 17 4.36 11.10 3.84
C GLU A 17 3.27 10.25 4.51
N TYR A 18 2.02 10.39 4.07
CA TYR A 18 0.91 9.61 4.60
C TYR A 18 1.10 8.10 4.37
N ILE A 19 1.54 7.70 3.17
CA ILE A 19 1.83 6.29 2.88
C ILE A 19 3.01 5.78 3.72
N THR A 20 4.04 6.61 3.92
CA THR A 20 5.19 6.28 4.77
C THR A 20 4.75 6.08 6.22
N PHE A 21 3.88 6.96 6.74
CA PHE A 21 3.25 6.82 8.05
C PHE A 21 2.47 5.50 8.17
N LEU A 22 1.62 5.17 7.19
CA LEU A 22 0.87 3.92 7.18
C LEU A 22 1.76 2.67 7.17
N LYS A 23 2.91 2.73 6.48
CA LYS A 23 3.90 1.64 6.47
C LYS A 23 4.62 1.49 7.81
N ALA A 24 4.87 2.59 8.51
CA ALA A 24 5.54 2.62 9.81
C ALA A 24 4.65 2.16 10.97
N LEU A 25 3.32 2.12 10.78
CA LEU A 25 2.41 1.64 11.81
C LEU A 25 2.74 0.19 12.21
N PRO A 26 2.92 -0.08 13.52
CA PRO A 26 3.12 -1.43 14.00
C PRO A 26 1.86 -2.25 13.75
N ALA A 27 2.03 -3.48 13.27
CA ALA A 27 0.97 -4.46 13.13
C ALA A 27 1.33 -5.64 14.04
N THR A 28 0.69 -5.69 15.20
CA THR A 28 0.89 -6.71 16.23
C THR A 28 0.10 -7.98 15.92
N THR A 29 -1.02 -7.87 15.21
CA THR A 29 -1.85 -9.00 14.80
C THR A 29 -1.92 -9.15 13.28
N ALA A 30 -2.20 -10.37 12.80
CA ALA A 30 -2.41 -10.63 11.37
C ALA A 30 -3.58 -9.80 10.79
N GLN A 31 -4.62 -9.56 11.59
CA GLN A 31 -5.75 -8.72 11.22
C GLN A 31 -5.32 -7.25 11.05
N GLU A 32 -4.51 -6.71 11.96
CA GLU A 32 -3.93 -5.36 11.83
C GLU A 32 -3.02 -5.26 10.61
N GLY A 33 -2.24 -6.30 10.31
CA GLY A 33 -1.41 -6.37 9.11
C GLY A 33 -2.24 -6.28 7.82
N SER A 34 -3.35 -7.03 7.75
CA SER A 34 -4.28 -7.01 6.62
C SER A 34 -5.01 -5.67 6.47
N GLN A 35 -5.44 -5.07 7.58
CA GLN A 35 -6.05 -3.73 7.58
C GLN A 35 -5.06 -2.66 7.13
N ARG A 36 -3.82 -2.72 7.61
CA ARG A 36 -2.73 -1.82 7.20
C ARG A 36 -2.48 -1.91 5.70
N MET A 37 -2.36 -3.13 5.16
CA MET A 37 -2.22 -3.34 3.72
C MET A 37 -3.38 -2.75 2.92
N THR A 38 -4.60 -2.93 3.39
CA THR A 38 -5.80 -2.37 2.76
C THR A 38 -5.79 -0.84 2.77
N SER A 39 -5.38 -0.23 3.88
CA SER A 39 -5.25 1.23 4.02
C SER A 39 -4.18 1.80 3.09
N ILE A 40 -3.02 1.14 3.00
CA ILE A 40 -1.94 1.53 2.07
C ILE A 40 -2.42 1.47 0.62
N ARG A 41 -3.12 0.38 0.23
CA ARG A 41 -3.69 0.23 -1.11
C ARG A 41 -4.67 1.36 -1.45
N LYS A 42 -5.60 1.68 -0.54
CA LYS A 42 -6.55 2.77 -0.72
C LYS A 42 -5.85 4.13 -0.86
N ALA A 43 -4.77 4.36 -0.11
CA ALA A 43 -3.99 5.59 -0.19
C ALA A 43 -3.32 5.76 -1.56
N TYR A 44 -2.64 4.72 -2.06
CA TYR A 44 -2.05 4.75 -3.41
C TYR A 44 -3.11 4.96 -4.50
N GLN A 45 -4.22 4.22 -4.45
CA GLN A 45 -5.31 4.35 -5.43
C GLN A 45 -5.86 5.78 -5.49
N ARG A 46 -6.04 6.41 -4.32
CA ARG A 46 -6.50 7.81 -4.25
C ARG A 46 -5.45 8.79 -4.76
N ALA A 47 -4.18 8.58 -4.42
CA ALA A 47 -3.08 9.45 -4.84
C ALA A 47 -2.82 9.40 -6.36
N ILE A 48 -3.04 8.24 -7.00
CA ILE A 48 -2.87 8.04 -8.45
C ILE A 48 -3.99 8.72 -9.27
N VAL A 49 -5.21 8.80 -8.73
CA VAL A 49 -6.34 9.44 -9.41
C VAL A 49 -6.29 10.97 -9.28
N THR A 50 -5.57 11.50 -8.28
CA THR A 50 -5.31 12.93 -8.16
C THR A 50 -4.19 13.35 -9.14
N PRO A 51 -4.41 14.36 -9.99
CA PRO A 51 -3.35 14.90 -10.83
C PRO A 51 -2.30 15.59 -9.95
N THR A 52 -1.16 14.92 -9.73
CA THR A 52 -0.01 15.44 -8.99
C THR A 52 1.26 15.31 -9.84
N ASN A 53 2.26 16.17 -9.58
CA ASN A 53 3.57 16.09 -10.26
C ASN A 53 4.36 14.81 -9.91
N HIS A 54 3.89 14.01 -8.94
CA HIS A 54 4.55 12.80 -8.46
C HIS A 54 3.85 11.51 -8.91
N LEU A 55 2.90 11.61 -9.87
CA LEU A 55 2.09 10.48 -10.32
C LEU A 55 2.92 9.28 -10.79
N GLU A 56 3.97 9.49 -11.59
CA GLU A 56 4.82 8.40 -12.06
C GLU A 56 5.56 7.69 -10.93
N GLN A 57 6.03 8.44 -9.93
CA GLN A 57 6.70 7.88 -8.76
C GLN A 57 5.73 7.08 -7.90
N LEU A 58 4.55 7.65 -7.62
CA LEU A 58 3.47 6.95 -6.90
C LEU A 58 3.04 5.66 -7.63
N TRP A 59 2.97 5.68 -8.96
CA TRP A 59 2.65 4.49 -9.76
C TRP A 59 3.74 3.42 -9.67
N ARG A 60 5.02 3.80 -9.76
CA ARG A 60 6.15 2.87 -9.59
C ARG A 60 6.14 2.23 -8.21
N ASP A 61 5.93 3.03 -7.16
CA ASP A 61 5.90 2.54 -5.78
C ASP A 61 4.69 1.65 -5.52
N TYR A 62 3.53 1.98 -6.09
CA TYR A 62 2.34 1.13 -6.02
C TYR A 62 2.56 -0.24 -6.69
N LYS A 63 3.17 -0.25 -7.89
CA LYS A 63 3.53 -1.51 -8.55
C LYS A 63 4.48 -2.36 -7.72
N ASN A 64 5.49 -1.74 -7.11
CA ASN A 64 6.43 -2.45 -6.25
C ASN A 64 5.73 -3.01 -5.00
N PHE A 65 4.80 -2.24 -4.41
CA PHE A 65 3.97 -2.68 -3.30
C PHE A 65 3.13 -3.90 -3.68
N GLU A 66 2.35 -3.86 -4.77
CA GLU A 66 1.52 -5.01 -5.19
C GLU A 66 2.38 -6.24 -5.52
N ASN A 67 3.53 -6.08 -6.18
CA ASN A 67 4.45 -7.18 -6.43
C ASN A 67 4.98 -7.83 -5.14
N SER A 68 5.25 -7.02 -4.10
CA SER A 68 5.68 -7.55 -2.80
C SER A 68 4.56 -8.32 -2.09
N VAL A 69 3.33 -7.84 -2.20
CA VAL A 69 2.14 -8.50 -1.64
C VAL A 69 1.86 -9.82 -2.36
N SER A 70 1.89 -9.83 -3.69
CA SER A 70 1.68 -11.05 -4.47
C SER A 70 2.74 -12.12 -4.19
N ARG A 71 4.01 -11.72 -4.05
CA ARG A 71 5.08 -12.65 -3.66
C ARG A 71 4.86 -13.23 -2.27
N ALA A 72 4.50 -12.40 -1.29
CA ALA A 72 4.21 -12.87 0.07
C ALA A 72 3.04 -13.86 0.09
N LEU A 73 1.95 -13.57 -0.63
CA LEU A 73 0.81 -14.48 -0.75
C LEU A 73 1.21 -15.82 -1.37
N VAL A 74 2.06 -15.80 -2.41
CA VAL A 74 2.56 -17.03 -3.04
C VAL A 74 3.45 -17.82 -2.09
N THR A 75 4.36 -17.19 -1.35
CA THR A 75 5.21 -17.90 -0.38
C THR A 75 4.37 -18.53 0.74
N TYR A 76 3.38 -17.79 1.27
CA TYR A 76 2.44 -18.34 2.27
C TYR A 76 1.66 -19.54 1.73
N ALA A 77 1.15 -19.47 0.50
CA ALA A 77 0.44 -20.58 -0.12
C ALA A 77 1.34 -21.81 -0.31
N LEU A 78 2.59 -21.62 -0.75
CA LEU A 78 3.55 -22.70 -0.95
C LEU A 78 3.96 -23.37 0.37
N GLU A 79 4.22 -22.59 1.42
CA GLU A 79 4.54 -23.11 2.75
C GLU A 79 3.38 -23.92 3.34
N HIS A 80 2.14 -23.42 3.20
CA HIS A 80 0.95 -24.14 3.68
C HIS A 80 0.62 -25.40 2.86
N MET A 81 0.92 -25.44 1.57
CA MET A 81 0.73 -26.66 0.77
C MET A 81 1.80 -27.72 1.08
N CYS A 82 3.06 -27.32 1.33
CA CYS A 82 4.14 -28.25 1.64
C CYS A 82 4.00 -28.91 3.03
N SER A 83 3.26 -28.28 3.95
CA SER A 83 3.05 -28.80 5.31
C SER A 83 1.88 -29.79 5.44
N VAL A 84 1.10 -30.03 4.38
CA VAL A 84 -0.06 -30.95 4.38
C VAL A 84 0.27 -32.32 3.77
N ASP A 85 1.46 -32.46 3.15
CA ASP A 85 1.95 -33.72 2.56
C ASP A 85 2.78 -34.58 3.54
N HIS A 86 2.52 -34.50 4.84
CA HIS A 86 3.10 -35.38 5.88
C HIS A 86 2.03 -35.94 6.80
#